data_AF-A0A4U1C004-F1
#
_entry.id   AF-A0A4U1C004-F1
#
_cell.length_a   1.000
_cell.length_b   1.000
_cell.length_c   1.000
_cell.angle_alpha   90.00
_cell.angle_beta   90.00
_cell.angle_gamma   90.00
#
_symmetry.space_group_name_H-M   'P 1'
#
loop_
_entity.id
_entity.type
_entity.pdbx_description
1 polymer ?
#
loop_
_entity_poly.entity_id
_entity_poly.type
_entity_poly.pdbx_seq_one_letter_code
_entity_poly.pdbx_strand_id
1 'polypeptide(L)'
;MRKTFRKILRGEHSFQEDNHSGYQHHIGKISEVWKGKNHDDYGILRLYRLLIITALFFFPGVLIDEIFKFKNYITRKLIVELYVLLKTLFPLIILVNGWYVYPFVCYLNVYLLIETYLYLFSKIFLEYQHFKVSNKRTLLMLVFNFIESGLSFAVVYMSGDYMNVDMEYIDAIYFSFVTSATVGYGDIHPVTHFGKIISTIQIFCSISFFVLFFNFFSGKAHQTNAQ
;
A
#
# COMPACT_ATOMS: atom_id res chain seq x y z
N MET A 1 -26.47 3.00 21.35
CA MET A 1 -25.12 2.68 20.82
C MET A 1 -25.10 2.23 19.36
N ARG A 2 -25.85 1.19 18.94
CA ARG A 2 -25.86 0.72 17.53
C ARG A 2 -26.16 1.81 16.49
N LYS A 3 -27.13 2.71 16.74
CA LYS A 3 -27.47 3.82 15.82
C LYS A 3 -26.34 4.85 15.70
N THR A 4 -25.65 5.17 16.81
CA THR A 4 -24.54 6.13 16.86
C THR A 4 -23.31 5.60 16.13
N PHE A 5 -22.96 4.33 16.34
CA PHE A 5 -21.85 3.66 15.64
C PHE A 5 -22.11 3.56 14.13
N ARG A 6 -23.36 3.27 13.76
CA ARG A 6 -23.80 3.26 12.36
C ARG A 6 -23.76 4.65 11.72
N LYS A 7 -23.99 5.72 12.49
CA LYS A 7 -23.90 7.11 12.01
C LYS A 7 -22.44 7.54 11.76
N ILE A 8 -21.51 7.14 12.64
CA ILE A 8 -20.06 7.42 12.51
C ILE A 8 -19.46 6.69 11.29
N LEU A 9 -19.85 5.43 11.06
CA LEU A 9 -19.32 4.62 9.94
C LEU A 9 -19.91 4.99 8.57
N ARG A 10 -21.19 5.37 8.51
CA ARG A 10 -21.94 5.42 7.23
C ARG A 10 -22.06 6.81 6.63
N GLY A 11 -22.03 7.88 7.43
CA GLY A 11 -22.29 9.24 6.97
C GLY A 11 -23.69 9.42 6.35
N GLU A 12 -24.09 10.67 6.11
CA GLU A 12 -25.32 11.03 5.38
C GLU A 12 -24.95 11.40 3.94
N HIS A 13 -24.77 10.41 3.06
CA HIS A 13 -24.70 10.67 1.62
C HIS A 13 -25.41 9.57 0.84
N SER A 14 -26.33 9.97 -0.02
CA SER A 14 -26.94 9.15 -1.06
C SER A 14 -25.97 9.05 -2.23
N PHE A 15 -25.31 7.90 -2.40
CA PHE A 15 -24.49 7.61 -3.57
C PHE A 15 -25.27 6.70 -4.52
N GLN A 16 -25.27 7.05 -5.81
CA GLN A 16 -25.79 6.19 -6.88
C GLN A 16 -25.06 4.84 -6.89
N GLU A 17 -25.82 3.76 -7.03
CA GLU A 17 -25.33 2.39 -7.10
C GLU A 17 -24.61 2.14 -8.42
N ASP A 18 -23.30 2.38 -8.47
CA ASP A 18 -22.47 1.88 -9.56
C ASP A 18 -22.27 0.36 -9.39
N ASN A 19 -23.04 -0.39 -10.18
CA ASN A 19 -23.15 -1.85 -10.15
C ASN A 19 -21.98 -2.57 -10.87
N HIS A 20 -20.85 -1.89 -11.10
CA HIS A 20 -19.71 -2.48 -11.81
C HIS A 20 -18.80 -3.28 -10.86
N SER A 21 -18.58 -4.55 -11.22
CA SER A 21 -17.67 -5.48 -10.54
C SER A 21 -16.22 -4.94 -10.56
N GLY A 22 -15.50 -5.06 -9.44
CA GLY A 22 -14.08 -4.65 -9.35
C GLY A 22 -13.22 -5.27 -10.45
N TYR A 23 -13.44 -6.55 -10.75
CA TYR A 23 -12.78 -7.25 -11.85
C TYR A 23 -13.20 -6.72 -13.23
N GLN A 24 -14.47 -6.39 -13.44
CA GLN A 24 -14.91 -5.78 -14.71
C GLN A 24 -14.29 -4.40 -14.94
N HIS A 25 -14.06 -3.63 -13.87
CA HIS A 25 -13.33 -2.38 -13.95
C HIS A 25 -11.84 -2.58 -14.27
N HIS A 26 -11.19 -3.59 -13.69
CA HIS A 26 -9.81 -3.95 -14.02
C HIS A 26 -9.66 -4.51 -15.44
N ILE A 27 -10.55 -5.41 -15.88
CA ILE A 27 -10.59 -5.95 -17.26
C ILE A 27 -10.90 -4.83 -18.26
N GLY A 28 -11.78 -3.89 -17.90
CA GLY A 28 -12.01 -2.65 -18.67
C GLY A 28 -10.73 -1.84 -18.83
N LYS A 29 -9.98 -1.61 -17.74
CA LYS A 29 -8.66 -0.95 -17.77
C LYS A 29 -7.63 -1.70 -18.62
N ILE A 30 -7.59 -3.04 -18.58
CA ILE A 30 -6.74 -3.84 -19.48
C ILE A 30 -7.11 -3.57 -20.93
N SER A 31 -8.41 -3.60 -21.26
CA SER A 31 -8.86 -3.32 -22.62
C SER A 31 -8.57 -1.87 -23.03
N GLU A 32 -8.58 -0.90 -22.12
CA GLU A 32 -8.26 0.51 -22.41
C GLU A 32 -6.76 0.71 -22.68
N VAL A 33 -5.89 0.12 -21.84
CA VAL A 33 -4.44 0.12 -22.03
C VAL A 33 -4.06 -0.68 -23.29
N TRP A 34 -4.76 -1.76 -23.59
CA TRP A 34 -4.52 -2.57 -24.79
C TRP A 34 -4.99 -1.88 -26.08
N LYS A 35 -6.11 -1.16 -26.03
CA LYS A 35 -6.63 -0.41 -27.19
C LYS A 35 -5.91 0.91 -27.42
N GLY A 36 -4.98 1.32 -26.54
CA GLY A 36 -4.17 2.53 -26.71
C GLY A 36 -5.02 3.79 -26.76
N LYS A 37 -6.05 3.90 -25.91
CA LYS A 37 -6.98 5.05 -25.94
C LYS A 37 -6.31 6.38 -25.53
N ASN A 38 -5.18 6.32 -24.83
CA ASN A 38 -4.41 7.48 -24.39
C ASN A 38 -3.12 7.63 -25.21
N HIS A 39 -2.86 8.85 -25.69
CA HIS A 39 -1.77 9.19 -26.59
C HIS A 39 -0.36 9.12 -25.96
N ASP A 40 -0.22 8.74 -24.69
CA ASP A 40 1.07 8.63 -23.97
C ASP A 40 1.47 7.17 -23.67
N ASP A 41 0.68 6.19 -24.10
CA ASP A 41 0.87 4.76 -23.74
C ASP A 41 1.76 4.02 -24.75
N TYR A 42 3.05 4.36 -24.79
CA TYR A 42 4.02 3.71 -25.68
C TYR A 42 5.22 3.07 -24.94
N GLY A 43 5.84 2.10 -25.59
CA GLY A 43 7.11 1.49 -25.15
C GLY A 43 7.02 0.71 -23.83
N ILE A 44 8.04 0.89 -22.98
CA ILE A 44 8.23 0.15 -21.71
C ILE A 44 7.09 0.40 -20.72
N LEU A 45 6.52 1.61 -20.73
CA LEU A 45 5.43 1.99 -19.83
C LEU A 45 4.18 1.14 -20.02
N ARG A 46 3.87 0.78 -21.29
CA ARG A 46 2.73 -0.07 -21.62
C ARG A 46 2.93 -1.51 -21.12
N LEU A 47 4.12 -2.08 -21.29
CA LEU A 47 4.47 -3.40 -20.76
C LEU A 47 4.38 -3.43 -19.24
N TYR A 48 4.89 -2.39 -18.59
CA TYR A 48 4.86 -2.25 -17.13
C TYR A 48 3.42 -2.17 -16.59
N ARG A 49 2.54 -1.40 -17.23
CA ARG A 49 1.12 -1.34 -16.84
C ARG A 49 0.42 -2.71 -16.97
N LEU A 50 0.68 -3.44 -18.05
CA LEU A 50 0.14 -4.79 -18.22
C LEU A 50 0.66 -5.76 -17.16
N LEU A 51 1.94 -5.65 -16.79
CA LEU A 51 2.54 -6.45 -15.72
C LEU A 51 1.88 -6.14 -14.37
N ILE A 52 1.70 -4.87 -14.01
CA ILE A 52 1.02 -4.49 -12.76
C ILE A 52 -0.41 -5.03 -12.75
N ILE A 53 -1.18 -4.83 -13.83
CA ILE A 53 -2.58 -5.25 -13.85
C ILE A 53 -2.68 -6.77 -13.74
N THR A 54 -1.82 -7.53 -14.43
CA THR A 54 -1.81 -9.00 -14.32
C THR A 54 -1.38 -9.46 -12.93
N ALA A 55 -0.39 -8.81 -12.32
CA ALA A 55 0.01 -9.10 -10.95
C ALA A 55 -1.15 -8.87 -9.96
N LEU A 56 -1.92 -7.79 -10.13
CA LEU A 56 -3.05 -7.42 -9.26
C LEU A 56 -4.11 -8.53 -9.10
N PHE A 57 -4.27 -9.43 -10.08
CA PHE A 57 -5.21 -10.56 -9.99
C PHE A 57 -4.90 -11.56 -8.87
N PHE A 58 -3.62 -11.66 -8.48
CA PHE A 58 -3.17 -12.65 -7.51
C PHE A 58 -3.28 -12.19 -6.05
N PHE A 59 -3.84 -11.01 -5.80
CA PHE A 59 -3.81 -10.39 -4.47
C PHE A 59 -5.16 -10.35 -3.75
N PRO A 60 -5.18 -10.63 -2.44
CA PRO A 60 -6.40 -10.70 -1.63
C PRO A 60 -7.20 -9.40 -1.62
N GLY A 61 -6.57 -8.23 -1.71
CA GLY A 61 -7.28 -6.95 -1.79
C GLY A 61 -8.26 -6.88 -2.96
N VAL A 62 -7.91 -7.44 -4.12
CA VAL A 62 -8.77 -7.48 -5.32
C VAL A 62 -9.83 -8.59 -5.20
N LEU A 63 -9.49 -9.72 -4.57
CA LEU A 63 -10.44 -10.79 -4.27
C LEU A 63 -11.54 -10.35 -3.30
N ILE A 64 -11.21 -9.52 -2.30
CA ILE A 64 -12.20 -8.95 -1.37
C ILE A 64 -13.22 -8.10 -2.14
N ASP A 65 -12.78 -7.28 -3.09
CA ASP A 65 -13.67 -6.47 -3.92
C ASP A 65 -14.60 -7.33 -4.80
N GLU A 66 -14.17 -8.53 -5.20
CA GLU A 66 -14.99 -9.47 -5.96
C GLU A 66 -15.99 -10.25 -5.10
N ILE A 67 -15.55 -10.76 -3.95
CA ILE A 67 -16.39 -11.51 -3.01
C ILE A 67 -17.55 -10.63 -2.50
N PHE A 68 -17.30 -9.33 -2.30
CA PHE A 68 -18.31 -8.40 -1.80
C PHE A 68 -19.02 -7.58 -2.90
N LYS A 69 -18.99 -8.03 -4.16
CA LYS A 69 -19.65 -7.35 -5.29
C LYS A 69 -21.15 -7.09 -5.10
N PHE A 70 -21.83 -7.90 -4.28
CA PHE A 70 -23.27 -7.80 -4.02
C PHE A 70 -23.63 -6.93 -2.79
N LYS A 71 -22.66 -6.31 -2.11
CA LYS A 71 -22.92 -5.40 -0.97
C LYS A 71 -22.86 -3.94 -1.38
N ASN A 72 -23.56 -3.07 -0.64
CA ASN A 72 -23.54 -1.62 -0.83
C ASN A 72 -22.10 -1.06 -0.92
N TYR A 73 -21.88 -0.07 -1.79
CA TYR A 73 -20.59 0.62 -2.01
C TYR A 73 -19.87 1.01 -0.70
N ILE A 74 -20.60 1.58 0.26
CA ILE A 74 -20.06 1.99 1.56
C ILE A 74 -19.53 0.79 2.34
N THR A 75 -20.25 -0.33 2.34
CA THR A 75 -19.84 -1.54 3.06
C THR A 75 -18.61 -2.16 2.42
N ARG A 76 -18.53 -2.21 1.08
CA ARG A 76 -17.32 -2.65 0.37
C ARG A 76 -16.11 -1.81 0.76
N LYS A 77 -16.25 -0.48 0.71
CA LYS A 77 -15.18 0.46 1.06
C LYS A 77 -14.69 0.30 2.51
N LEU A 78 -15.61 0.12 3.45
CA LEU A 78 -15.27 -0.13 4.85
C LEU A 78 -14.57 -1.47 5.07
N ILE A 79 -14.92 -2.50 4.29
CA ILE A 79 -14.23 -3.80 4.36
C ILE A 79 -12.79 -3.67 3.87
N VAL A 80 -12.55 -2.95 2.78
CA VAL A 80 -11.19 -2.68 2.28
C VAL A 80 -10.39 -1.84 3.28
N GLU A 81 -10.99 -0.80 3.88
CA GLU A 81 -10.35 -0.02 4.95
C GLU A 81 -9.99 -0.91 6.16
N LEU A 82 -10.90 -1.79 6.58
CA LEU A 82 -10.65 -2.73 7.67
C LEU A 82 -9.56 -3.75 7.33
N TYR A 83 -9.52 -4.26 6.11
CA TYR A 83 -8.48 -5.18 5.63
C TYR A 83 -7.10 -4.54 5.76
N VAL A 84 -6.94 -3.31 5.29
CA VAL A 84 -5.67 -2.59 5.39
C VAL A 84 -5.27 -2.37 6.85
N LEU A 85 -6.21 -1.99 7.72
CA LEU A 85 -5.90 -1.84 9.15
C LEU A 85 -5.46 -3.16 9.80
N LEU A 86 -6.14 -4.26 9.51
CA LEU A 86 -5.75 -5.59 10.00
C LEU A 86 -4.39 -6.00 9.47
N LYS A 87 -4.12 -5.72 8.20
CA LYS A 87 -2.82 -5.96 7.55
C LYS A 87 -1.71 -5.13 8.22
N THR A 88 -1.95 -3.87 8.57
CA THR A 88 -0.99 -3.03 9.32
C THR A 88 -0.69 -3.59 10.71
N LEU A 89 -1.68 -4.16 11.39
CA LEU A 89 -1.49 -4.75 12.72
C LEU A 89 -0.72 -6.07 12.67
N PHE A 90 -0.77 -6.80 11.56
CA PHE A 90 -0.13 -8.10 11.41
C PHE A 90 1.39 -8.11 11.72
N PRO A 91 2.24 -7.27 11.11
CA PRO A 91 3.66 -7.24 11.45
C PRO A 91 3.94 -6.80 12.89
N LEU A 92 3.10 -5.92 13.47
CA LEU A 92 3.23 -5.54 14.88
C LEU A 92 2.98 -6.74 15.81
N ILE A 93 1.98 -7.56 15.52
CA ILE A 93 1.69 -8.81 16.26
C ILE A 93 2.88 -9.78 16.13
N ILE A 94 3.49 -9.89 14.95
CA ILE A 94 4.65 -10.75 14.73
C ILE A 94 5.83 -10.31 15.60
N LEU A 95 6.14 -9.01 15.61
CA LEU A 95 7.25 -8.45 16.37
C LEU A 95 7.09 -8.64 17.88
N VAL A 96 5.90 -8.31 18.41
CA VAL A 96 5.63 -8.39 19.86
C VAL A 96 5.63 -9.83 20.37
N ASN A 97 5.12 -10.78 19.58
CA ASN A 97 5.04 -12.19 19.99
C ASN A 97 6.27 -13.02 19.60
N GLY A 98 7.29 -12.43 18.97
CA GLY A 98 8.47 -13.17 18.54
C GLY A 98 8.23 -14.15 17.38
N TRP A 99 7.15 -13.98 16.60
CA TRP A 99 6.78 -14.94 15.54
C TRP A 99 7.65 -14.84 14.28
N TYR A 100 8.58 -13.89 14.23
CA TYR A 100 9.56 -13.73 13.15
C TYR A 100 10.54 -14.92 13.04
N VAL A 101 10.54 -15.83 14.01
CA VAL A 101 11.30 -17.09 13.96
C VAL A 101 10.67 -18.09 13.00
N TYR A 102 9.36 -18.04 12.76
CA TYR A 102 8.66 -19.00 11.91
C TYR A 102 8.76 -18.58 10.43
N PRO A 103 9.42 -19.37 9.56
CA PRO A 103 9.63 -18.98 8.15
C PRO A 103 8.33 -18.72 7.39
N PHE A 104 7.28 -19.50 7.68
CA PHE A 104 5.96 -19.30 7.08
C PHE A 104 5.39 -17.91 7.36
N VAL A 105 5.55 -17.40 8.58
CA VAL A 105 5.07 -16.08 9.00
C VAL A 105 5.84 -14.98 8.28
N CYS A 106 7.16 -15.15 8.13
CA CYS A 106 8.00 -14.23 7.37
C CYS A 106 7.65 -14.21 5.87
N TYR A 107 7.42 -15.37 5.25
CA TYR A 107 6.98 -15.43 3.86
C TYR A 107 5.62 -14.77 3.65
N LEU A 108 4.68 -14.97 4.57
CA LEU A 108 3.38 -14.31 4.54
C LEU A 108 3.52 -12.79 4.71
N ASN A 109 4.40 -12.33 5.60
CA ASN A 109 4.68 -10.91 5.77
C ASN A 109 5.27 -10.28 4.50
N VAL A 110 6.25 -10.94 3.86
CA VAL A 110 6.84 -10.46 2.60
C VAL A 110 5.81 -10.46 1.47
N TYR A 111 4.94 -11.48 1.39
CA TYR A 111 3.85 -11.51 0.41
C TYR A 111 2.89 -10.32 0.58
N LEU A 112 2.50 -10.01 1.82
CA LEU A 112 1.67 -8.86 2.16
C LEU A 112 2.39 -7.54 1.82
N LEU A 113 3.68 -7.42 2.10
CA LEU A 113 4.47 -6.25 1.75
C LEU A 113 4.50 -6.01 0.23
N ILE A 114 4.71 -7.07 -0.56
CA ILE A 114 4.69 -7.02 -2.03
C ILE A 114 3.32 -6.55 -2.54
N GLU A 115 2.22 -7.07 -1.97
CA GLU A 115 0.87 -6.60 -2.30
C GLU A 115 0.72 -5.09 -2.05
N THR A 116 1.22 -4.58 -0.92
CA THR A 116 1.13 -3.14 -0.60
C THR A 116 1.84 -2.30 -1.67
N TYR A 117 3.06 -2.69 -2.05
CA TYR A 117 3.81 -1.96 -3.07
C TYR A 117 3.19 -2.04 -4.46
N LEU A 118 2.70 -3.21 -4.87
CA LEU A 118 2.01 -3.34 -6.15
C LEU A 118 0.73 -2.51 -6.20
N TYR A 119 -0.02 -2.43 -5.09
CA TYR A 119 -1.17 -1.53 -4.98
C TYR A 119 -0.75 -0.06 -5.10
N LEU A 120 0.34 0.37 -4.45
CA LEU A 120 0.84 1.74 -4.56
C LEU A 120 1.32 2.06 -5.98
N PHE A 121 2.10 1.17 -6.61
CA PHE A 121 2.51 1.33 -7.99
C PHE A 121 1.32 1.37 -8.95
N SER A 122 0.27 0.56 -8.69
CA SER A 122 -0.96 0.64 -9.48
C SER A 122 -1.59 2.02 -9.47
N LYS A 123 -1.62 2.69 -8.30
CA LYS A 123 -2.12 4.07 -8.18
C LYS A 123 -1.25 5.08 -8.91
N ILE A 124 0.07 4.93 -8.85
CA ILE A 124 1.00 5.84 -9.52
C ILE A 124 0.86 5.72 -11.05
N PHE A 125 0.81 4.50 -11.57
CA PHE A 125 1.01 4.25 -13.00
C PHE A 125 -0.27 4.04 -13.81
N LEU A 126 -1.37 3.57 -13.21
CA LEU A 126 -2.63 3.30 -13.93
C LEU A 126 -3.64 4.44 -13.86
N GLU A 127 -3.49 5.38 -12.93
CA GLU A 127 -4.45 6.46 -12.72
C GLU A 127 -4.02 7.74 -13.46
N TYR A 128 -3.90 7.68 -14.80
CA TYR A 128 -3.33 8.77 -15.61
C TYR A 128 -4.31 9.94 -15.87
N GLN A 129 -5.61 9.79 -15.61
CA GLN A 129 -6.60 10.81 -16.01
C GLN A 129 -7.56 11.11 -14.85
N HIS A 130 -7.47 12.35 -14.35
CA HIS A 130 -8.15 12.93 -13.20
C HIS A 130 -7.65 12.51 -11.80
N PHE A 131 -6.43 12.96 -11.47
CA PHE A 131 -5.98 13.18 -10.08
C PHE A 131 -6.82 14.28 -9.38
N LYS A 132 -8.13 14.07 -9.21
CA LYS A 132 -8.90 14.70 -8.13
C LYS A 132 -8.73 13.83 -6.89
N VAL A 133 -7.50 13.70 -6.39
CA VAL A 133 -7.23 13.03 -5.10
C VAL A 133 -7.60 13.99 -3.98
N SER A 134 -8.87 14.39 -3.92
CA SER A 134 -9.43 15.17 -2.83
C SER A 134 -10.33 14.26 -2.02
N ASN A 135 -9.70 13.32 -1.31
CA ASN A 135 -10.36 12.58 -0.24
C ASN A 135 -9.37 12.39 0.91
N LYS A 136 -9.68 12.96 2.08
CA LYS A 136 -8.93 12.76 3.34
C LYS A 136 -8.73 11.27 3.66
N ARG A 137 -9.62 10.41 3.17
CA ARG A 137 -9.52 8.94 3.25
C ARG A 137 -8.30 8.36 2.52
N THR A 138 -7.97 8.84 1.32
CA THR A 138 -6.82 8.31 0.56
C THR A 138 -5.51 8.64 1.26
N LEU A 139 -5.40 9.84 1.84
CA LEU A 139 -4.27 10.23 2.67
C LEU A 139 -4.14 9.32 3.91
N LEU A 140 -5.25 9.06 4.59
CA LEU A 140 -5.28 8.17 5.76
C LEU A 140 -4.77 6.75 5.41
N MET A 141 -5.25 6.19 4.30
CA MET A 141 -4.81 4.87 3.82
C MET A 141 -3.32 4.85 3.45
N LEU A 142 -2.80 5.95 2.89
CA LEU A 142 -1.37 6.08 2.58
C LEU A 142 -0.52 6.08 3.85
N VAL A 143 -0.95 6.77 4.91
CA VAL A 143 -0.27 6.77 6.21
C VAL A 143 -0.26 5.36 6.82
N PHE A 144 -1.39 4.65 6.81
CA PHE A 144 -1.45 3.27 7.30
C PHE A 144 -0.57 2.31 6.50
N ASN A 145 -0.53 2.44 5.18
CA ASN A 145 0.35 1.64 4.33
C ASN A 145 1.83 1.96 4.58
N PHE A 146 2.19 3.22 4.88
CA PHE A 146 3.55 3.61 5.22
C PHE A 146 3.98 2.98 6.57
N ILE A 147 3.09 3.01 7.56
CA ILE A 147 3.31 2.35 8.86
C ILE A 147 3.44 0.83 8.68
N GLU A 148 2.55 0.21 7.91
CA GLU A 148 2.59 -1.24 7.62
C GLU A 148 3.91 -1.64 6.97
N SER A 149 4.35 -0.87 5.96
CA SER A 149 5.63 -1.08 5.31
C SER A 149 6.80 -1.02 6.31
N GLY A 150 6.86 0.03 7.13
CA GLY A 150 7.91 0.19 8.13
C GLY A 150 7.97 -0.98 9.12
N LEU A 151 6.82 -1.39 9.64
CA LEU A 151 6.70 -2.55 10.52
C LEU A 151 7.07 -3.87 9.83
N SER A 152 6.70 -4.03 8.56
CA SER A 152 7.02 -5.23 7.78
C SER A 152 8.52 -5.36 7.54
N PHE A 153 9.21 -4.27 7.19
CA PHE A 153 10.67 -4.30 7.07
C PHE A 153 11.34 -4.59 8.42
N ALA A 154 10.80 -4.09 9.53
CA ALA A 154 11.29 -4.45 10.86
C ALA A 154 11.17 -5.97 11.14
N VAL A 155 10.07 -6.62 10.73
CA VAL A 155 9.94 -8.09 10.80
C VAL A 155 11.04 -8.78 9.97
N VAL A 156 11.29 -8.31 8.75
CA VAL A 156 12.34 -8.87 7.88
C VAL A 156 13.72 -8.71 8.53
N TYR A 157 14.01 -7.57 9.16
CA TYR A 157 15.26 -7.36 9.87
C TYR A 157 15.42 -8.23 11.12
N MET A 158 14.34 -8.50 11.85
CA MET A 158 14.36 -9.42 13.00
C MET A 158 14.45 -10.90 12.59
N SER A 159 14.11 -11.24 11.34
CA SER A 159 14.08 -12.63 10.89
C SER A 159 15.46 -13.26 10.70
N GLY A 160 16.53 -12.46 10.71
CA GLY A 160 17.90 -12.95 10.57
C GLY A 160 18.92 -12.00 11.17
N ASP A 161 20.12 -12.51 11.40
CA ASP A 161 21.23 -11.74 11.96
C ASP A 161 21.94 -10.94 10.85
N TYR A 162 21.41 -9.76 10.56
CA TYR A 162 21.87 -8.92 9.44
C TYR A 162 22.62 -7.65 9.85
N MET A 163 22.50 -7.24 11.11
CA MET A 163 22.87 -5.92 11.61
C MET A 163 24.18 -5.93 12.41
N ASN A 164 24.69 -4.75 12.73
CA ASN A 164 25.88 -4.56 13.56
C ASN A 164 25.67 -4.84 15.06
N VAL A 165 24.42 -4.89 15.51
CA VAL A 165 24.04 -5.07 16.92
C VAL A 165 22.96 -6.14 17.04
N ASP A 166 22.93 -6.82 18.18
CA ASP A 166 21.81 -7.67 18.58
C ASP A 166 20.58 -6.79 18.81
N MET A 167 19.60 -6.88 17.91
CA MET A 167 18.41 -6.02 17.94
C MET A 167 17.31 -6.60 18.82
N GLU A 168 16.69 -5.74 19.63
CA GLU A 168 15.34 -5.99 20.10
C GLU A 168 14.31 -5.56 19.03
N TYR A 169 13.06 -6.01 19.18
CA TYR A 169 12.01 -5.67 18.23
C TYR A 169 11.78 -4.16 18.09
N ILE A 170 12.03 -3.38 19.15
CA ILE A 170 11.93 -1.91 19.14
C ILE A 170 13.04 -1.31 18.27
N ASP A 171 14.25 -1.84 18.35
CA ASP A 171 15.41 -1.37 17.57
C ASP A 171 15.19 -1.60 16.08
N ALA A 172 14.61 -2.74 15.71
CA ALA A 172 14.26 -3.02 14.31
C ALA A 172 13.16 -2.09 13.78
N ILE A 173 12.16 -1.76 14.61
CA ILE A 173 11.13 -0.76 14.24
C ILE A 173 11.80 0.60 14.04
N TYR A 174 12.63 1.03 15.00
CA TYR A 174 13.36 2.28 14.94
C TYR A 174 14.22 2.38 13.68
N PHE A 175 15.08 1.39 13.43
CA PHE A 175 15.94 1.34 12.24
C PHE A 175 15.12 1.39 10.94
N SER A 176 14.03 0.64 10.88
CA SER A 176 13.15 0.62 9.70
C SER A 176 12.53 1.99 9.44
N PHE A 177 11.98 2.67 10.44
CA PHE A 177 11.39 3.99 10.23
C PHE A 177 12.45 5.07 9.94
N VAL A 178 13.61 5.02 10.59
CA VAL A 178 14.75 5.91 10.32
C VAL A 178 15.23 5.75 8.87
N THR A 179 15.30 4.52 8.37
CA THR A 179 15.68 4.20 6.99
C THR A 179 14.58 4.64 6.01
N SER A 180 13.32 4.34 6.28
CA SER A 180 12.19 4.75 5.43
C SER A 180 12.01 6.26 5.35
N ALA A 181 12.30 6.98 6.44
CA ALA A 181 12.32 8.44 6.45
C ALA A 181 13.61 9.04 5.85
N THR A 182 14.56 8.21 5.43
CA THR A 182 15.87 8.61 4.88
C THR A 182 16.71 9.46 5.85
N VAL A 183 16.50 9.31 7.16
CA VAL A 183 17.23 10.05 8.20
C VAL A 183 18.62 9.46 8.39
N GLY A 184 18.70 8.13 8.57
CA GLY A 184 19.97 7.39 8.59
C GLY A 184 20.99 7.82 9.65
N TYR A 185 20.65 7.70 10.94
CA TYR A 185 21.55 8.07 12.04
C TYR A 185 22.87 7.28 12.07
N GLY A 186 22.87 6.04 11.57
CA GLY A 186 24.06 5.19 11.42
C GLY A 186 24.46 4.39 12.67
N ASP A 187 23.71 4.55 13.75
CA ASP A 187 23.80 3.76 14.99
C ASP A 187 23.52 2.26 14.76
N ILE A 188 22.44 1.97 14.04
CA ILE A 188 22.10 0.63 13.55
C ILE A 188 22.31 0.62 12.04
N HIS A 189 23.05 -0.38 11.54
CA HIS A 189 23.29 -0.51 10.10
C HIS A 189 23.54 -1.97 9.69
N PRO A 190 23.16 -2.36 8.45
CA PRO A 190 23.37 -3.70 7.96
C PRO A 190 24.85 -3.98 7.68
N VAL A 191 25.37 -5.06 8.25
CA VAL A 191 26.75 -5.51 8.03
C VAL A 191 26.83 -6.57 6.93
N THR A 192 25.82 -7.44 6.87
CA THR A 192 25.76 -8.54 5.91
C THR A 192 25.38 -8.08 4.51
N HIS A 193 25.78 -8.85 3.49
CA HIS A 193 25.39 -8.58 2.10
C HIS A 193 23.86 -8.59 1.92
N PHE A 194 23.17 -9.56 2.55
CA PHE A 194 21.72 -9.64 2.51
C PHE A 194 21.04 -8.45 3.20
N GLY A 195 21.51 -8.05 4.39
CA GLY A 195 21.00 -6.87 5.09
C GLY A 195 21.10 -5.60 4.23
N LYS A 196 22.24 -5.40 3.56
CA LYS A 196 22.46 -4.25 2.67
C LYS A 196 21.49 -4.23 1.48
N ILE A 197 21.23 -5.40 0.89
CA ILE A 197 20.24 -5.53 -0.20
C ILE A 197 18.85 -5.17 0.31
N ILE A 198 18.44 -5.68 1.47
CA ILE A 198 17.12 -5.40 2.06
C ILE A 198 16.95 -3.90 2.32
N SER A 199 17.94 -3.24 2.95
CA SER A 199 17.90 -1.78 3.18
C SER A 199 17.88 -0.97 1.89
N THR A 200 18.61 -1.41 0.86
CA THR A 200 18.58 -0.76 -0.45
C THR A 200 17.18 -0.84 -1.06
N ILE A 201 16.55 -2.02 -1.03
CA ILE A 201 15.18 -2.22 -1.50
C ILE A 201 14.20 -1.33 -0.71
N GLN A 202 14.34 -1.27 0.61
CA GLN A 202 13.50 -0.44 1.46
C GLN A 202 13.56 1.06 1.09
N ILE A 203 14.75 1.58 0.78
CA ILE A 203 14.92 2.98 0.37
C ILE A 203 14.16 3.26 -0.93
N PHE A 204 14.35 2.42 -1.96
CA PHE A 204 13.64 2.58 -3.24
C PHE A 204 12.12 2.52 -3.06
N CYS A 205 11.67 1.60 -2.22
CA CYS A 205 10.27 1.43 -1.90
C CYS A 205 9.69 2.65 -1.16
N SER A 206 10.44 3.22 -0.21
CA SER A 206 10.02 4.38 0.60
C SER A 206 9.83 5.64 -0.25
N ILE A 207 10.64 5.83 -1.30
CA ILE A 207 10.49 6.95 -2.26
C ILE A 207 9.09 6.97 -2.91
N SER A 208 8.51 5.80 -3.20
CA SER A 208 7.19 5.70 -3.82
C SER A 208 6.08 6.30 -2.95
N PHE A 209 6.21 6.23 -1.62
CA PHE A 209 5.28 6.86 -0.69
C PHE A 209 5.38 8.38 -0.74
N PHE A 210 6.59 8.94 -0.77
CA PHE A 210 6.80 10.38 -0.87
C PHE A 210 6.24 10.95 -2.18
N VAL A 211 6.43 10.26 -3.30
CA VAL A 211 5.87 10.67 -4.61
C VAL A 211 4.33 10.78 -4.53
N LEU A 212 3.66 9.77 -3.98
CA LEU A 212 2.21 9.79 -3.80
C LEU A 212 1.74 10.86 -2.82
N PHE A 213 2.49 11.06 -1.73
CA PHE A 213 2.21 12.11 -0.76
C PHE A 213 2.30 13.50 -1.39
N PHE A 214 3.37 13.81 -2.13
CA PHE A 214 3.51 15.10 -2.80
C PHE A 214 2.48 15.31 -3.90
N ASN A 215 2.15 14.26 -4.67
CA ASN A 215 1.10 14.33 -5.70
C ASN A 215 -0.25 14.76 -5.08
N PHE A 216 -0.62 14.21 -3.92
CA PHE A 216 -1.83 14.61 -3.19
C PHE A 216 -1.88 16.11 -2.87
N PHE A 217 -0.76 16.73 -2.49
CA PHE A 217 -0.70 18.17 -2.20
C PHE A 217 -0.63 19.04 -3.46
N SER A 218 0.11 18.60 -4.48
CA SER A 218 0.21 19.32 -5.76
C SER A 218 -1.15 19.44 -6.45
N GLY A 219 -1.95 18.36 -6.43
CA GLY A 219 -3.32 18.36 -6.96
C GLY A 219 -4.26 19.36 -6.27
N LYS A 220 -3.99 19.76 -5.03
CA LYS A 220 -4.74 20.82 -4.33
C LYS A 220 -4.28 22.22 -4.73
N ALA A 221 -2.97 22.43 -4.87
CA ALA A 221 -2.42 23.75 -5.20
C ALA A 221 -2.93 24.27 -6.56
N HIS A 222 -3.11 23.38 -7.55
CA HIS A 222 -3.70 23.74 -8.85
C HIS A 222 -5.19 24.09 -8.78
N GLN A 223 -5.94 23.63 -7.76
CA GLN A 223 -7.36 23.96 -7.62
C GLN A 223 -7.57 25.33 -6.97
N THR A 224 -6.65 25.76 -6.08
CA THR A 224 -6.73 27.05 -5.41
C THR A 224 -6.34 28.22 -6.33
N ASN A 225 -5.46 27.99 -7.31
CA ASN A 225 -5.03 29.03 -8.27
C ASN A 225 -5.99 29.22 -9.45
N ALA A 226 -7.04 28.40 -9.57
CA ALA A 226 -8.05 28.47 -10.63
C ALA A 226 -9.38 29.09 -10.15
N GLN A 227 -9.41 29.65 -8.95
CA GLN A 227 -10.51 30.45 -8.39
C GLN A 227 -10.05 31.90 -8.23
#